data_AF-A0A963FUN7-F1
#
_entry.id   AF-A0A963FUN7-F1
#
_cell.length_a   1.000
_cell.length_b   1.000
_cell.length_c   1.000
_cell.angle_alpha   90.00
_cell.angle_beta   90.00
_cell.angle_gamma   90.00
#
_symmetry.space_group_name_H-M   'P 1'
#
loop_
_entity.id
_entity.type
_entity.pdbx_description
1 polymer ?
#
loop_
_entity_poly.entity_id
_entity_poly.type
_entity_poly.pdbx_seq_one_letter_code
_entity_poly.pdbx_strand_id
1 'polypeptide(L)'
;MSQDGQFPQPEFVNAQETPLVALAREFDPDSRADIPGLWAEFFGCGWVLPGDEEPACYGVSYNVRPDGRFSYAVGRNVDPLPEALPEGACVVTLSPGRHAVFRARGGVQEIPALFDAIFGSWLPQSGETLREGAVFERYPFDEDSSPESMAYEIWVPVAG
;
A
#
# COMPACT_ATOMS: atom_id res chain seq x y z
N MET A 1 -27.67 -5.43 13.11
CA MET A 1 -27.54 -4.05 12.62
C MET A 1 -26.49 -4.11 11.52
N SER A 2 -26.94 -4.06 10.27
CA SER A 2 -26.06 -4.14 9.11
C SER A 2 -25.17 -2.90 9.09
N GLN A 3 -23.85 -3.06 9.13
CA GLN A 3 -22.96 -1.96 8.78
C GLN A 3 -23.00 -1.88 7.26
N ASP A 4 -23.91 -1.06 6.72
CA ASP A 4 -23.88 -0.69 5.31
C ASP A 4 -22.48 -0.13 5.02
N GLY A 5 -21.84 -0.68 3.98
CA GLY A 5 -20.50 -0.35 3.50
C GLY A 5 -20.41 1.10 3.06
N GLN A 6 -20.29 2.00 4.02
CA GLN A 6 -20.10 3.42 3.77
C GLN A 6 -18.66 3.65 3.31
N PHE A 7 -18.50 4.28 2.14
CA PHE A 7 -17.21 4.72 1.64
C PHE A 7 -16.49 5.57 2.71
N PRO A 8 -15.24 5.22 3.10
CA PRO A 8 -14.52 5.95 4.13
C PRO A 8 -14.17 7.36 3.66
N GLN A 9 -14.36 8.35 4.52
CA GLN A 9 -13.95 9.72 4.23
C GLN A 9 -12.41 9.83 4.35
N PRO A 10 -11.73 10.53 3.43
CA PRO A 10 -10.29 10.67 3.50
C PRO A 10 -9.88 11.59 4.65
N GLU A 11 -8.82 11.21 5.35
CA GLU A 11 -8.02 12.13 6.15
C GLU A 11 -6.87 12.66 5.30
N PHE A 12 -6.58 13.96 5.39
CA PHE A 12 -5.42 14.53 4.70
C PHE A 12 -4.22 14.58 5.63
N VAL A 13 -3.18 13.84 5.26
CA VAL A 13 -1.95 13.67 6.06
C VAL A 13 -0.75 14.21 5.28
N ASN A 14 0.11 14.98 5.94
CA ASN A 14 1.44 15.29 5.44
C ASN A 14 2.42 14.23 5.94
N ALA A 15 2.75 13.28 5.07
CA ALA A 15 3.66 12.18 5.38
C ALA A 15 5.12 12.63 5.32
N GLN A 16 5.96 11.97 6.12
CA GLN A 16 7.41 12.01 5.95
C GLN A 16 7.83 11.02 4.86
N GLU A 17 9.09 11.14 4.43
CA GLU A 17 9.69 10.13 3.56
C GLU A 17 9.86 8.84 4.37
N THR A 18 9.41 7.71 3.82
CA THR A 18 9.47 6.42 4.51
C THR A 18 10.14 5.38 3.63
N PRO A 19 11.36 4.94 3.95
CA PRO A 19 12.00 3.85 3.24
C PRO A 19 11.43 2.50 3.67
N LEU A 20 11.32 1.59 2.71
CA LEU A 20 10.86 0.23 2.89
C LEU A 20 11.93 -0.75 2.41
N VAL A 21 12.15 -1.83 3.15
CA VAL A 21 12.82 -3.03 2.60
C VAL A 21 11.75 -3.91 1.99
N ALA A 22 11.90 -4.23 0.71
CA ALA A 22 10.83 -4.78 -0.11
C ALA A 22 11.29 -5.84 -1.12
N LEU A 23 10.33 -6.65 -1.59
CA LEU A 23 10.38 -7.34 -2.88
C LEU A 23 9.55 -6.56 -3.89
N ALA A 24 10.06 -6.39 -5.11
CA ALA A 24 9.37 -5.68 -6.17
C ALA A 24 9.32 -6.49 -7.48
N ARG A 25 8.23 -6.34 -8.23
CA ARG A 25 8.04 -6.97 -9.55
C ARG A 25 7.23 -6.05 -10.46
N GLU A 26 7.41 -6.19 -11.77
CA GLU A 26 6.51 -5.56 -12.75
C GLU A 26 5.28 -6.45 -12.96
N PHE A 27 4.13 -5.80 -13.10
CA PHE A 27 2.85 -6.41 -13.40
C PHE A 27 2.19 -5.67 -14.57
N ASP A 28 1.26 -6.36 -15.22
CA ASP A 28 0.40 -5.87 -16.28
C ASP A 28 -1.06 -6.29 -15.96
N PRO A 29 -2.05 -5.90 -16.77
CA PRO A 29 -3.44 -6.26 -16.52
C PRO A 29 -3.69 -7.78 -16.43
N ASP A 30 -2.91 -8.60 -17.14
CA ASP A 30 -3.07 -10.05 -17.19
C ASP A 30 -2.41 -10.76 -16.00
N SER A 31 -1.28 -10.23 -15.52
CA SER A 31 -0.49 -10.77 -14.40
C SER A 31 -0.84 -10.16 -13.04
N ARG A 32 -1.68 -9.11 -12.98
CA ARG A 32 -2.12 -8.48 -11.72
C ARG A 32 -2.70 -9.48 -10.71
N ALA A 33 -3.34 -10.56 -11.21
CA ALA A 33 -3.88 -11.63 -10.37
C ALA A 33 -2.80 -12.40 -9.58
N ASP A 34 -1.52 -12.27 -9.94
CA ASP A 34 -0.38 -12.93 -9.30
C ASP A 34 0.22 -12.13 -8.13
N ILE A 35 -0.25 -10.90 -7.86
CA ILE A 35 0.21 -10.07 -6.73
C ILE A 35 0.16 -10.81 -5.37
N PRO A 36 -0.89 -11.59 -5.04
CA PRO A 36 -0.89 -12.42 -3.82
C PRO A 36 0.31 -13.38 -3.72
N GLY A 37 0.85 -13.83 -4.86
CA GLY A 37 2.07 -14.64 -4.90
C GLY A 37 3.31 -13.88 -4.46
N LEU A 38 3.44 -12.58 -4.80
CA LEU A 38 4.53 -11.74 -4.32
C LEU A 38 4.44 -11.49 -2.81
N TRP A 39 3.23 -11.34 -2.27
CA TRP A 39 3.00 -11.29 -0.82
C TRP A 39 3.44 -12.57 -0.12
N ALA A 40 3.07 -13.74 -0.66
CA ALA A 40 3.48 -15.03 -0.13
C ALA A 40 5.01 -15.21 -0.18
N GLU A 41 5.66 -14.77 -1.26
CA GLU A 41 7.12 -14.79 -1.41
C GLU A 41 7.81 -13.88 -0.38
N PHE A 42 7.30 -12.66 -0.18
CA PHE A 42 7.83 -11.73 0.82
C PHE A 42 7.74 -12.29 2.23
N PHE A 43 6.63 -12.94 2.61
CA PHE A 43 6.54 -13.57 3.93
C PHE A 43 7.32 -14.90 4.03
N GLY A 44 7.65 -15.53 2.89
CA GLY A 44 8.41 -16.77 2.81
C GLY A 44 9.94 -16.60 2.75
N CYS A 45 10.46 -15.40 2.49
CA CYS A 45 11.90 -15.15 2.31
C CYS A 45 12.74 -15.32 3.59
N GLY A 46 12.11 -15.32 4.77
CA GLY A 46 12.79 -15.48 6.05
C GLY A 46 13.69 -14.31 6.45
N TRP A 47 13.50 -13.13 5.86
CA TRP A 47 14.29 -11.94 6.21
C TRP A 47 14.06 -11.53 7.67
N VAL A 48 15.17 -11.32 8.38
CA VAL A 48 15.18 -10.71 9.71
C VAL A 48 15.55 -9.25 9.52
N LEU A 49 14.53 -8.39 9.62
CA LEU A 49 14.70 -6.95 9.44
C LEU A 49 14.85 -6.27 10.81
N PRO A 50 15.79 -5.32 10.98
CA PRO A 50 15.90 -4.52 12.19
C PRO A 50 14.74 -3.52 12.29
N GLY A 51 14.33 -3.20 13.52
CA GLY A 51 13.24 -2.26 13.80
C GLY A 51 12.38 -2.74 14.97
N ASP A 52 11.54 -1.85 15.51
CA ASP A 52 10.61 -2.17 16.60
C ASP A 52 9.74 -3.38 16.27
N GLU A 53 9.29 -4.08 17.32
CA GLU A 53 8.39 -5.21 17.19
C GLU A 53 7.15 -4.77 16.39
N GLU A 54 6.87 -5.51 15.30
CA GLU A 54 5.63 -5.46 14.52
C GLU A 54 5.45 -4.23 13.58
N PRO A 55 6.36 -4.01 12.63
CA PRO A 55 6.22 -2.94 11.63
C PRO A 55 5.05 -3.22 10.68
N ALA A 56 4.40 -2.14 10.24
CA ALA A 56 3.36 -2.21 9.22
C ALA A 56 3.90 -2.85 7.94
N CYS A 57 3.04 -3.57 7.24
CA CYS A 57 3.33 -4.09 5.91
C CYS A 57 2.75 -3.15 4.84
N TYR A 58 3.40 -3.07 3.69
CA TYR A 58 3.05 -2.13 2.64
C TYR A 58 2.93 -2.84 1.30
N GLY A 59 1.88 -2.49 0.55
CA GLY A 59 1.72 -2.80 -0.86
C GLY A 59 1.82 -1.52 -1.68
N VAL A 60 2.81 -1.39 -2.56
CA VAL A 60 3.14 -0.12 -3.20
C VAL A 60 2.98 -0.22 -4.70
N SER A 61 2.06 0.55 -5.28
CA SER A 61 1.86 0.65 -6.73
C SER A 61 2.53 1.91 -7.28
N TYR A 62 3.48 1.76 -8.20
CA TYR A 62 4.26 2.86 -8.77
C TYR A 62 4.63 2.60 -10.23
N ASN A 63 5.19 3.60 -10.91
CA ASN A 63 5.56 3.53 -12.34
C ASN A 63 4.40 3.07 -13.24
N VAL A 64 3.17 3.51 -12.96
CA VAL A 64 1.99 3.16 -13.76
C VAL A 64 2.13 3.75 -15.17
N ARG A 65 2.00 2.88 -16.17
CA ARG A 65 2.15 3.18 -17.59
C ARG A 65 0.78 3.29 -18.26
N PRO A 66 0.64 4.05 -19.36
CA PRO A 66 -0.63 4.19 -20.07
C PRO A 66 -1.25 2.89 -20.61
N ASP A 67 -0.43 1.85 -20.79
CA ASP A 67 -0.86 0.52 -21.23
C ASP A 67 -1.30 -0.40 -20.07
N GLY A 68 -1.34 0.13 -18.83
CA GLY A 68 -1.75 -0.61 -17.65
C GLY A 68 -0.65 -1.39 -16.96
N ARG A 69 0.60 -1.33 -17.45
CA ARG A 69 1.76 -1.89 -16.73
C ARG A 69 2.14 -1.03 -15.54
N PHE A 70 2.65 -1.65 -14.48
CA PHE A 70 3.11 -0.95 -13.28
C PHE A 70 4.13 -1.79 -12.53
N SER A 71 4.87 -1.16 -11.62
CA SER A 71 5.68 -1.85 -10.63
C SER A 71 4.87 -1.97 -9.33
N TYR A 72 4.93 -3.14 -8.70
CA TYR A 72 4.34 -3.37 -7.38
C TYR A 72 5.41 -3.90 -6.42
N ALA A 73 5.43 -3.37 -5.21
CA ALA A 73 6.33 -3.82 -4.16
C ALA A 73 5.58 -4.21 -2.89
N VAL A 74 6.07 -5.26 -2.24
CA VAL A 74 5.66 -5.67 -0.91
C VAL A 74 6.82 -5.41 0.03
N GLY A 75 6.60 -4.67 1.11
CA GLY A 75 7.70 -4.30 2.02
C GLY A 75 7.26 -3.96 3.43
N ARG A 76 8.27 -3.76 4.29
CA ARG A 76 8.11 -3.26 5.66
C ARG A 76 8.91 -1.98 5.83
N ASN A 77 8.37 -1.04 6.60
CA ASN A 77 9.15 0.10 7.04
C ASN A 77 10.18 -0.37 8.08
N VAL A 78 11.41 0.08 7.93
CA VAL A 78 12.50 -0.21 8.87
C VAL A 78 13.25 1.09 9.15
N ASP A 79 13.53 1.35 10.42
CA ASP A 79 14.26 2.53 10.86
C ASP A 79 15.26 2.14 11.97
N PRO A 80 16.58 2.29 11.75
CA PRO A 80 17.22 2.71 10.50
C PRO A 80 17.14 1.63 9.41
N LEU A 81 17.28 2.05 8.14
CA LEU A 81 17.56 1.11 7.04
C LEU A 81 18.82 0.28 7.37
N PRO A 82 18.82 -1.04 7.11
CA PRO A 82 20.00 -1.86 7.33
C PRO A 82 21.13 -1.47 6.38
N GLU A 83 22.37 -1.53 6.86
CA GLU A 83 23.57 -1.25 6.04
C GLU A 83 23.72 -2.24 4.87
N ALA A 84 23.29 -3.49 5.07
CA ALA A 84 23.26 -4.54 4.07
C ALA A 84 21.83 -5.08 3.94
N LEU A 85 21.33 -5.09 2.70
CA LEU A 85 20.02 -5.66 2.40
C LEU A 85 20.11 -7.19 2.31
N PRO A 86 19.06 -7.92 2.74
CA PRO A 86 18.94 -9.34 2.46
C PRO A 86 19.03 -9.63 0.95
N GLU A 87 19.47 -10.83 0.58
CA GLU A 87 19.51 -11.24 -0.83
C GLU A 87 18.12 -11.16 -1.46
N GLY A 88 18.04 -10.56 -2.66
CA GLY A 88 16.81 -10.34 -3.39
C GLY A 88 15.99 -9.12 -2.93
N ALA A 89 16.35 -8.47 -1.83
CA ALA A 89 15.67 -7.27 -1.36
C ALA A 89 16.07 -6.01 -2.13
N CYS A 90 15.14 -5.08 -2.23
CA CYS A 90 15.38 -3.71 -2.69
C CYS A 90 14.87 -2.69 -1.66
N VAL A 91 15.25 -1.43 -1.85
CA VAL A 91 14.65 -0.31 -1.12
C VAL A 91 13.61 0.38 -2.00
N VAL A 92 12.42 0.57 -1.45
CA VAL A 92 11.36 1.41 -2.05
C VAL A 92 11.10 2.57 -1.10
N THR A 93 11.14 3.80 -1.60
CA THR A 93 10.92 4.99 -0.79
C THR A 93 9.54 5.57 -1.06
N LEU A 94 8.69 5.63 -0.03
CA LEU A 94 7.41 6.33 -0.09
C LEU A 94 7.67 7.84 -0.03
N SER A 95 7.17 8.57 -1.02
CA SER A 95 7.42 10.02 -1.14
C SER A 95 6.81 10.79 0.03
N PRO A 96 7.50 11.80 0.59
CA PRO A 96 6.91 12.70 1.58
C PRO A 96 5.77 13.54 0.98
N GLY A 97 5.10 14.31 1.83
CA GLY A 97 4.12 15.32 1.43
C GLY A 97 2.67 14.87 1.61
N ARG A 98 1.76 15.60 0.99
CA ARG A 98 0.32 15.47 1.24
C ARG A 98 -0.25 14.20 0.60
N HIS A 99 -1.08 13.50 1.36
CA HIS A 99 -1.82 12.32 0.96
C HIS A 99 -3.27 12.42 1.43
N ALA A 100 -4.19 11.87 0.65
CA ALA A 100 -5.52 11.49 1.11
C ALA A 100 -5.46 10.03 1.58
N VAL A 101 -5.87 9.79 2.83
CA VAL A 101 -5.75 8.51 3.51
C VAL A 101 -7.14 7.96 3.81
N PHE A 102 -7.46 6.84 3.18
CA PHE A 102 -8.73 6.13 3.35
C PHE A 102 -8.50 4.96 4.28
N ARG A 103 -9.11 4.96 5.47
CA ARG A 103 -8.98 3.88 6.45
C ARG A 103 -10.22 3.02 6.47
N ALA A 104 -10.03 1.72 6.40
CA ALA A 104 -11.11 0.75 6.43
C ALA A 104 -10.70 -0.50 7.22
N ARG A 105 -11.69 -1.31 7.57
CA ARG A 105 -11.53 -2.66 8.10
C ARG A 105 -12.47 -3.57 7.33
N GLY A 106 -11.93 -4.67 6.82
CA GLY A 106 -12.69 -5.63 6.03
C GLY A 106 -11.79 -6.73 5.47
N GLY A 107 -12.32 -7.55 4.58
CA GLY A 107 -11.56 -8.57 3.88
C GLY A 107 -10.69 -7.98 2.77
N VAL A 108 -9.57 -8.65 2.46
CA VAL A 108 -8.67 -8.26 1.34
C VAL A 108 -9.41 -8.14 0.00
N GLN A 109 -10.50 -8.89 -0.18
CA GLN A 109 -11.33 -8.89 -1.38
C GLN A 109 -12.09 -7.57 -1.60
N GLU A 110 -12.23 -6.74 -0.57
CA GLU A 110 -12.93 -5.45 -0.62
C GLU A 110 -12.02 -4.32 -1.11
N ILE A 111 -10.70 -4.50 -1.02
CA ILE A 111 -9.69 -3.48 -1.38
C ILE A 111 -9.83 -3.04 -2.84
N PRO A 112 -9.99 -3.93 -3.85
CA PRO A 112 -10.19 -3.51 -5.24
C PRO A 112 -11.40 -2.59 -5.42
N ALA A 113 -12.52 -2.88 -4.74
CA ALA A 113 -13.72 -2.05 -4.82
C ALA A 113 -13.50 -0.66 -4.19
N LEU A 114 -12.70 -0.57 -3.12
CA LEU A 114 -12.32 0.71 -2.54
C LEU A 114 -11.40 1.52 -3.49
N PHE A 115 -10.44 0.87 -4.15
CA PHE A 115 -9.64 1.51 -5.21
C PHE A 115 -10.54 2.07 -6.32
N ASP A 116 -11.49 1.27 -6.83
CA ASP A 116 -12.43 1.72 -7.86
C ASP A 116 -13.25 2.92 -7.41
N ALA A 117 -13.73 2.93 -6.16
CA ALA A 117 -14.46 4.05 -5.60
C ALA A 117 -13.59 5.32 -5.42
N ILE A 118 -12.35 5.16 -4.96
CA ILE A 118 -11.40 6.27 -4.79
C ILE A 118 -11.08 6.92 -6.14
N PHE A 119 -10.65 6.13 -7.13
CA PHE A 119 -10.14 6.67 -8.40
C PHE A 119 -11.25 6.95 -9.41
N GLY A 120 -12.34 6.19 -9.40
CA GLY A 120 -13.45 6.33 -10.33
C GLY A 120 -14.54 7.31 -9.88
N SER A 121 -14.65 7.58 -8.58
CA SER A 121 -15.73 8.43 -8.04
C SER A 121 -15.21 9.58 -7.19
N TRP A 122 -14.47 9.30 -6.11
CA TRP A 122 -14.07 10.34 -5.16
C TRP A 122 -13.06 11.33 -5.78
N LEU A 123 -11.96 10.86 -6.37
CA LEU A 123 -10.88 11.71 -6.85
C LEU A 123 -11.35 12.71 -7.94
N PRO A 124 -12.16 12.33 -8.94
CA PRO A 124 -12.69 13.28 -9.92
C PRO A 124 -13.59 14.38 -9.33
N GLN A 125 -14.16 14.17 -8.14
CA GLN A 125 -15.13 15.06 -7.49
C GLN A 125 -14.57 15.78 -6.26
N SER A 126 -13.39 15.39 -5.78
CA SER A 126 -12.83 15.88 -4.50
C SER A 126 -12.21 17.26 -4.60
N GLY A 127 -11.93 17.76 -5.82
CA GLY A 127 -11.13 18.95 -6.06
C GLY A 127 -9.62 18.71 -5.93
N GLU A 128 -9.20 17.46 -5.68
CA GLU A 128 -7.80 17.06 -5.56
C GLU A 128 -7.26 16.57 -6.91
N THR A 129 -5.96 16.71 -7.12
CA THR A 129 -5.24 16.12 -8.26
C THR A 129 -4.24 15.09 -7.78
N LEU A 130 -4.10 13.98 -8.51
CA LEU A 130 -3.03 13.02 -8.24
C LEU A 130 -1.69 13.69 -8.57
N ARG A 131 -0.79 13.75 -7.58
CA ARG A 131 0.57 14.24 -7.78
C ARG A 131 1.53 13.09 -8.05
N GLU A 132 2.76 13.42 -8.41
CA GLU A 132 3.84 12.44 -8.49
C GLU A 132 4.09 11.78 -7.13
N GLY A 133 4.15 10.45 -7.12
CA GLY A 133 4.28 9.61 -5.94
C GLY A 133 3.60 8.25 -6.14
N ALA A 134 3.95 7.28 -5.29
CA ALA A 134 3.29 5.98 -5.30
C ALA A 134 1.93 6.04 -4.59
N VAL A 135 0.96 5.27 -5.09
CA VAL A 135 -0.25 4.92 -4.32
C VAL A 135 0.09 3.66 -3.54
N PHE A 136 -0.23 3.61 -2.25
CA PHE A 136 0.13 2.46 -1.44
C PHE A 136 -0.95 2.06 -0.44
N GLU A 137 -0.98 0.77 -0.19
CA GLU A 137 -1.69 0.11 0.90
C GLU A 137 -0.76 0.07 2.11
N ARG A 138 -1.26 0.44 3.28
CA ARG A 138 -0.58 0.24 4.57
C ARG A 138 -1.44 -0.67 5.45
N TYR A 139 -0.83 -1.74 5.91
CA TYR A 139 -1.39 -2.73 6.80
C TYR A 139 -0.73 -2.58 8.16
N PRO A 140 -1.30 -1.78 9.08
CA PRO A 140 -0.78 -1.67 10.43
C PRO A 140 -0.79 -3.03 11.12
N PHE A 141 0.12 -3.23 12.07
CA PHE A 141 -0.01 -4.38 12.94
C PHE A 141 -1.31 -4.30 13.74
N ASP A 142 -2.00 -5.43 13.82
CA ASP A 142 -3.31 -5.56 14.43
C ASP A 142 -3.47 -7.00 14.94
N GLU A 143 -3.43 -7.19 16.26
CA GLU A 143 -3.58 -8.51 16.90
C GLU A 143 -4.94 -9.15 16.61
N ASP A 144 -5.96 -8.32 16.34
CA ASP A 144 -7.32 -8.77 16.03
C ASP A 144 -7.52 -9.07 14.52
N SER A 145 -6.46 -8.97 13.72
CA SER A 145 -6.54 -9.19 12.27
C SER A 145 -6.86 -10.65 11.93
N SER A 146 -7.77 -10.83 10.97
CA SER A 146 -8.17 -12.13 10.42
C SER A 146 -8.33 -12.04 8.90
N PRO A 147 -8.36 -13.16 8.16
CA PRO A 147 -8.58 -13.14 6.71
C PRO A 147 -9.89 -12.45 6.28
N GLU A 148 -10.89 -12.43 7.17
CA GLU A 148 -12.21 -11.82 6.93
C GLU A 148 -12.29 -10.36 7.40
N SER A 149 -11.34 -9.91 8.22
CA SER A 149 -11.38 -8.58 8.84
C SER A 149 -9.99 -8.15 9.27
N MET A 150 -9.39 -7.26 8.51
CA MET A 150 -8.08 -6.67 8.75
C MET A 150 -8.16 -5.15 8.60
N ALA A 151 -7.43 -4.41 9.44
CA ALA A 151 -7.27 -2.98 9.26
C ALA A 151 -6.35 -2.71 8.07
N TYR A 152 -6.76 -1.80 7.19
CA TYR A 152 -5.93 -1.35 6.08
C TYR A 152 -6.19 0.11 5.75
N GLU A 153 -5.18 0.75 5.18
CA GLU A 153 -5.20 2.13 4.75
C GLU A 153 -4.80 2.22 3.27
N ILE A 154 -5.51 3.02 2.48
CA ILE A 154 -5.08 3.39 1.11
C ILE A 154 -4.62 4.83 1.14
N TRP A 155 -3.37 5.04 0.75
CA TRP A 155 -2.71 6.34 0.70
C TRP A 155 -2.56 6.79 -0.74
N VAL A 156 -3.21 7.91 -1.06
CA VAL A 156 -3.20 8.51 -2.40
C VAL A 156 -2.43 9.83 -2.35
N PRO A 157 -1.32 9.99 -3.08
CA PRO A 157 -0.56 11.23 -3.11
C PRO A 157 -1.36 12.29 -3.86
N VAL A 158 -1.70 13.40 -3.20
CA VAL A 158 -2.55 14.45 -3.78
C VAL A 158 -1.93 15.84 -3.68
N ALA A 159 -2.29 16.71 -4.62
CA ALA A 159 -2.11 18.15 -4.57
C ALA A 159 -3.48 18.82 -4.69
N GLY A 160 -3.78 19.70 -3.73
CA GLY A 160 -5.00 20.52 -3.71
C GLY A 160 -4.83 21.87 -4.40
#